data_AF-A0AA34RDI7-F1
#
_entry.id   AF-A0AA34RDI7-F1
#
_cell.length_a   1.000
_cell.length_b   1.000
_cell.length_c   1.000
_cell.angle_alpha   90.00
_cell.angle_beta   90.00
_cell.angle_gamma   90.00
#
_symmetry.space_group_name_H-M   'P 1'
#
loop_
_entity.id
_entity.type
_entity.pdbx_description
1 polymer ?
#
loop_
_entity_poly.entity_id
_entity_poly.type
_entity_poly.pdbx_seq_one_letter_code
_entity_poly.pdbx_strand_id
1 'polypeptide(L)'
;MHKLCALPHVPYPKVKQAKWEFLREYYTQIGKASSADNPEFHKFIDKESSWLSPYALFRAIKHHMNGTPSTTWPISLTDQKQFPQLAKTFSSEIHFFSYLQFLCYQQLSQVRTFADQHQVFLMGDLPILISKDSCDVWYAKEYFSSSGSVGAPPDFYNAEGQNWQLPIYNIENLKKDNYIWWKERLRYAENFYSLYRLDHIVGFFRLWVWDSQGNGKFFPESPKEYLKQGTEILSSLLQDSSMLPIGEDLGDVPKDIKKRLKTLGICGTRIPRWEKYWESGEGFIPFDKYCPLSMTSLSTHDSDTLALWWNNSPSEAKEFASFLNLPYSSKLTVETQKTILNLSHQTASIFHINLLNDYLALCPELISKQLYQERINVPGTLSHTNWIYRVRPSIEELSSHERFNHYIKEILP
;
A
#
# COMPACT_ATOMS: atom_id res chain seq x y z
N MET A 1 19.50 -17.10 -9.74
CA MET A 1 18.88 -16.30 -8.65
C MET A 1 19.88 -15.61 -7.73
N HIS A 2 20.86 -16.29 -7.13
CA HIS A 2 21.79 -15.65 -6.15
C HIS A 2 22.47 -14.36 -6.64
N LYS A 3 22.95 -14.34 -7.90
CA LYS A 3 23.53 -13.12 -8.51
C LYS A 3 22.57 -11.93 -8.54
N LEU A 4 21.26 -12.17 -8.68
CA LEU A 4 20.25 -11.11 -8.65
C LEU A 4 19.96 -10.63 -7.23
N CYS A 5 20.10 -11.52 -6.23
CA CYS A 5 19.90 -11.16 -4.83
C CYS A 5 21.00 -10.26 -4.26
N ALA A 6 22.21 -10.35 -4.83
CA ALA A 6 23.36 -9.53 -4.43
C ALA A 6 23.35 -8.11 -5.02
N LEU A 7 22.38 -7.77 -5.88
CA LEU A 7 22.27 -6.43 -6.45
C LEU A 7 21.66 -5.46 -5.44
N PRO A 8 22.14 -4.19 -5.39
CA PRO A 8 21.65 -3.19 -4.43
C PRO A 8 20.20 -2.76 -4.67
N HIS A 9 19.63 -3.11 -5.83
CA HIS A 9 18.26 -2.83 -6.19
C HIS A 9 17.64 -4.06 -6.86
N VAL A 10 16.32 -4.15 -6.89
CA VAL A 10 15.57 -5.26 -7.50
C VAL A 10 15.43 -5.05 -9.02
N PRO A 11 16.12 -5.83 -9.89
CA PRO A 11 15.89 -5.76 -11.32
C PRO A 11 14.64 -6.58 -11.70
N TYR A 12 13.44 -6.00 -11.52
CA TYR A 12 12.17 -6.71 -11.71
C TYR A 12 12.07 -7.53 -13.00
N PRO A 13 12.49 -7.07 -14.20
CA PRO A 13 12.41 -7.88 -15.40
C PRO A 13 13.19 -9.20 -15.28
N LYS A 14 14.43 -9.15 -14.77
CA LYS A 14 15.29 -10.34 -14.61
C LYS A 14 14.79 -11.25 -13.50
N VAL A 15 14.33 -10.68 -12.38
CA VAL A 15 13.77 -11.45 -11.26
C VAL A 15 12.49 -12.15 -11.66
N LYS A 16 11.58 -11.42 -12.35
CA LYS A 16 10.31 -11.97 -12.84
C LYS A 16 10.56 -13.09 -13.83
N GLN A 17 11.44 -12.90 -14.80
CA GLN A 17 11.81 -13.95 -15.76
C GLN A 17 12.31 -15.21 -15.04
N ALA A 18 13.33 -15.08 -14.18
CA ALA A 18 13.92 -16.22 -13.51
C ALA A 18 12.94 -16.94 -12.57
N LYS A 19 12.10 -16.20 -11.83
CA LYS A 19 11.04 -16.81 -11.00
C LYS A 19 9.97 -17.47 -11.87
N TRP A 20 9.63 -16.89 -13.02
CA TRP A 20 8.62 -17.43 -13.91
C TRP A 20 9.05 -18.76 -14.54
N GLU A 21 10.29 -18.82 -15.05
CA GLU A 21 10.90 -20.04 -15.57
C GLU A 21 10.89 -21.15 -14.51
N PHE A 22 11.35 -20.84 -13.30
CA PHE A 22 11.34 -21.78 -12.18
C PHE A 22 9.93 -22.26 -11.82
N LEU A 23 8.96 -21.35 -11.66
CA LEU A 23 7.60 -21.71 -11.26
C LEU A 23 6.89 -22.58 -12.31
N ARG A 24 7.15 -22.34 -13.60
CA ARG A 24 6.63 -23.17 -14.69
C ARG A 24 7.23 -24.57 -14.68
N GLU A 25 8.54 -24.67 -14.50
CA GLU A 25 9.22 -25.95 -14.40
C GLU A 25 8.76 -26.72 -13.15
N TYR A 26 8.75 -26.07 -11.99
CA TYR A 26 8.28 -26.63 -10.73
C TYR A 26 6.85 -27.16 -10.83
N TYR A 27 5.93 -26.38 -11.43
CA TYR A 27 4.56 -26.82 -11.62
C TYR A 27 4.47 -28.03 -12.56
N THR A 28 5.25 -28.03 -13.64
CA THR A 28 5.24 -29.13 -14.62
C THR A 28 5.75 -30.43 -14.01
N GLN A 29 6.83 -30.36 -13.22
CA GLN A 29 7.47 -31.54 -12.63
C GLN A 29 6.76 -32.05 -11.38
N ILE A 30 6.26 -31.14 -10.53
CA ILE A 30 5.80 -31.47 -9.18
C ILE A 30 4.41 -30.89 -8.94
N GLY A 31 4.23 -29.59 -9.18
CA GLY A 31 3.05 -28.85 -8.74
C GLY A 31 1.75 -29.46 -9.22
N LYS A 32 1.65 -29.78 -10.52
CA LYS A 32 0.44 -30.34 -11.16
C LYS A 32 -0.01 -31.67 -10.57
N ALA A 33 0.93 -32.59 -10.33
CA ALA A 33 0.60 -33.87 -9.71
C ALA A 33 0.27 -33.68 -8.22
N SER A 34 1.08 -32.88 -7.51
CA SER A 34 0.88 -32.62 -6.08
C SER A 34 -0.45 -31.95 -5.76
N SER A 35 -0.98 -31.13 -6.66
CA SER A 35 -2.26 -30.44 -6.48
C SER A 35 -3.47 -31.33 -6.76
N ALA A 36 -3.33 -32.34 -7.63
CA ALA A 36 -4.46 -33.15 -8.07
C ALA A 36 -5.11 -33.95 -6.93
N ASP A 37 -4.32 -34.35 -5.94
CA ASP A 37 -4.78 -35.09 -4.76
C ASP A 37 -4.67 -34.27 -3.47
N ASN A 38 -4.48 -32.95 -3.56
CA ASN A 38 -4.31 -32.10 -2.38
C ASN A 38 -5.66 -31.54 -1.90
N PRO A 39 -6.20 -32.03 -0.76
CA PRO A 39 -7.49 -31.57 -0.25
C PRO A 39 -7.49 -30.10 0.16
N GLU A 40 -6.36 -29.56 0.64
CA GLU A 40 -6.26 -28.14 1.01
C GLU A 40 -6.28 -27.24 -0.23
N PHE A 41 -5.74 -27.72 -1.36
CA PHE A 41 -5.83 -26.99 -2.62
C PHE A 41 -7.26 -26.94 -3.15
N HIS A 42 -7.98 -28.06 -3.12
CA HIS A 42 -9.39 -28.08 -3.52
C HIS A 42 -10.25 -27.20 -2.62
N LYS A 43 -10.06 -27.30 -1.30
CA LYS A 43 -10.75 -26.44 -0.33
C LYS A 43 -10.46 -24.96 -0.56
N PHE A 44 -9.22 -24.60 -0.90
CA PHE A 44 -8.85 -23.24 -1.27
C PHE A 44 -9.58 -22.78 -2.54
N ILE A 45 -9.58 -23.61 -3.60
CA ILE A 45 -10.30 -23.29 -4.85
C ILE A 45 -11.79 -23.07 -4.57
N ASP A 46 -12.42 -23.97 -3.81
CA ASP A 46 -13.86 -23.91 -3.55
C ASP A 46 -14.21 -22.66 -2.72
N LYS A 47 -13.48 -22.43 -1.62
CA LYS A 47 -13.67 -21.29 -0.72
C LYS A 47 -13.45 -19.96 -1.42
N GLU A 48 -12.42 -19.85 -2.25
CA GLU A 48 -11.96 -18.59 -2.85
C GLU A 48 -12.41 -18.43 -4.32
N SER A 49 -13.29 -19.31 -4.79
CA SER A 49 -13.77 -19.40 -6.18
C SER A 49 -14.29 -18.09 -6.76
N SER A 50 -14.92 -17.24 -5.93
CA SER A 50 -15.54 -15.97 -6.34
C SER A 50 -14.57 -15.00 -7.00
N TRP A 51 -13.36 -14.84 -6.44
CA TRP A 51 -12.31 -13.99 -7.01
C TRP A 51 -11.25 -14.81 -7.74
N LEU A 52 -10.97 -16.05 -7.30
CA LEU A 52 -9.90 -16.87 -7.86
C LEU A 52 -10.20 -17.30 -9.30
N SER A 53 -11.42 -17.74 -9.58
CA SER A 53 -11.83 -18.19 -10.91
C SER A 53 -11.68 -17.10 -11.97
N PRO A 54 -12.25 -15.88 -11.77
CA PRO A 54 -12.07 -14.80 -12.74
C PRO A 54 -10.61 -14.34 -12.82
N TYR A 55 -9.88 -14.29 -11.71
CA TYR A 55 -8.46 -13.95 -11.70
C TYR A 55 -7.62 -14.93 -12.51
N ALA A 56 -7.80 -16.23 -12.30
CA ALA A 56 -7.03 -17.25 -13.00
C ALA A 56 -7.33 -17.24 -14.51
N LEU A 57 -8.60 -17.04 -14.90
CA LEU A 57 -8.97 -16.86 -16.31
C LEU A 57 -8.35 -15.59 -16.90
N PHE A 58 -8.44 -14.45 -16.22
CA PHE A 58 -7.81 -13.20 -16.64
C PHE A 58 -6.30 -13.38 -16.85
N ARG A 59 -5.62 -14.04 -15.91
CA ARG A 59 -4.18 -14.31 -15.99
C ARG A 59 -3.82 -15.26 -17.13
N ALA A 60 -4.63 -16.28 -17.38
CA ALA A 60 -4.46 -17.21 -18.50
C ALA A 60 -4.60 -16.48 -19.85
N ILE A 61 -5.64 -15.68 -20.02
CA ILE A 61 -5.84 -14.87 -21.22
C ILE A 61 -4.69 -13.87 -21.37
N LYS A 62 -4.31 -13.17 -20.30
CA LYS A 62 -3.21 -12.20 -20.33
C LYS A 62 -1.88 -12.84 -20.72
N HIS A 63 -1.63 -14.07 -20.27
CA HIS A 63 -0.47 -14.83 -20.70
C HIS A 63 -0.53 -15.18 -22.19
N HIS A 64 -1.67 -15.67 -22.67
CA HIS A 64 -1.91 -15.96 -24.10
C HIS A 64 -1.73 -14.72 -24.99
N MET A 65 -2.15 -13.56 -24.48
CA MET A 65 -2.04 -12.26 -25.16
C MET A 65 -0.67 -11.58 -24.95
N ASN A 66 0.35 -12.30 -24.49
CA ASN A 66 1.71 -11.78 -24.27
C ASN A 66 1.78 -10.54 -23.36
N GLY A 67 0.85 -10.45 -22.39
CA GLY A 67 0.82 -9.38 -21.39
C GLY A 67 0.21 -8.06 -21.85
N THR A 68 -0.40 -7.99 -23.04
CA THR A 68 -1.07 -6.76 -23.50
C THR A 68 -2.20 -6.33 -22.55
N PRO A 69 -2.49 -5.02 -22.46
CA PRO A 69 -3.58 -4.52 -21.61
C PRO A 69 -4.93 -5.10 -22.01
N SER A 70 -5.76 -5.43 -21.03
CA SER A 70 -7.08 -6.05 -21.24
C SER A 70 -8.04 -5.21 -22.09
N THR A 71 -7.82 -3.89 -22.15
CA THR A 71 -8.57 -2.95 -22.99
C THR A 71 -8.31 -3.10 -24.48
N THR A 72 -7.24 -3.81 -24.87
CA THR A 72 -6.87 -4.04 -26.28
C THR A 72 -7.28 -5.43 -26.78
N TRP A 73 -7.83 -6.28 -25.91
CA TRP A 73 -8.22 -7.64 -26.26
C TRP A 73 -9.49 -7.67 -27.13
N PRO A 74 -9.62 -8.63 -28.06
CA PRO A 74 -10.83 -8.79 -28.84
C PRO A 74 -12.05 -9.08 -27.97
N ILE A 75 -13.24 -8.75 -28.47
CA ILE A 75 -14.53 -8.96 -27.78
C ILE A 75 -14.72 -10.43 -27.37
N SER A 76 -14.24 -11.37 -28.18
CA SER A 76 -14.27 -12.80 -27.89
C SER A 76 -13.58 -13.20 -26.58
N LEU A 77 -12.67 -12.36 -26.06
CA LEU A 77 -11.95 -12.57 -24.80
C LEU A 77 -12.42 -11.65 -23.66
N THR A 78 -13.34 -10.72 -23.93
CA THR A 78 -13.80 -9.73 -22.95
C THR A 78 -15.31 -9.75 -22.69
N ASP A 79 -16.08 -10.45 -23.53
CA ASP A 79 -17.49 -10.74 -23.31
C ASP A 79 -17.66 -11.86 -22.27
N GLN A 80 -18.29 -11.52 -21.14
CA GLN A 80 -18.55 -12.45 -20.04
C GLN A 80 -19.33 -13.70 -20.48
N LYS A 81 -20.15 -13.62 -21.54
CA LYS A 81 -20.88 -14.78 -22.08
C LYS A 81 -19.93 -15.87 -22.61
N GLN A 82 -18.72 -15.48 -23.02
CA GLN A 82 -17.70 -16.42 -23.51
C GLN A 82 -16.93 -17.09 -22.38
N PHE A 83 -16.97 -16.55 -21.15
CA PHE A 83 -16.10 -17.00 -20.05
C PHE A 83 -16.24 -18.49 -19.71
N PRO A 84 -17.43 -19.12 -19.71
CA PRO A 84 -17.53 -20.56 -19.49
C PRO A 84 -16.79 -21.39 -20.55
N GLN A 85 -16.82 -20.96 -21.82
CA GLN A 85 -16.10 -21.63 -22.89
C GLN A 85 -14.60 -21.35 -22.81
N LEU A 86 -14.20 -20.10 -22.55
CA LEU A 86 -12.80 -19.74 -22.36
C LEU A 86 -12.19 -20.47 -21.16
N ALA A 87 -12.94 -20.68 -20.08
CA ALA A 87 -12.49 -21.44 -18.92
C ALA A 87 -12.16 -22.89 -19.27
N LYS A 88 -12.91 -23.51 -20.20
CA LYS A 88 -12.57 -24.84 -20.74
C LYS A 88 -11.31 -24.78 -21.59
N THR A 89 -11.24 -23.81 -22.53
CA THR A 89 -10.09 -23.60 -23.43
C THR A 89 -8.78 -23.38 -22.66
N PHE A 90 -8.82 -22.58 -21.59
CA PHE A 90 -7.66 -22.21 -20.79
C PHE A 90 -7.52 -23.03 -19.50
N SER A 91 -8.22 -24.14 -19.35
CA SER A 91 -8.28 -24.94 -18.11
C SER A 91 -6.92 -25.27 -17.50
N SER A 92 -5.94 -25.69 -18.31
CA SER A 92 -4.58 -25.99 -17.83
C SER A 92 -3.86 -24.76 -17.28
N GLU A 93 -4.04 -23.61 -17.93
CA GLU A 93 -3.43 -22.34 -17.51
C GLU A 93 -4.13 -21.78 -16.26
N ILE A 94 -5.46 -21.86 -16.21
CA ILE A 94 -6.25 -21.52 -15.03
C ILE A 94 -5.76 -22.32 -13.84
N HIS A 95 -5.62 -23.64 -13.99
CA HIS A 95 -5.14 -24.49 -12.91
C HIS A 95 -3.74 -24.09 -12.44
N PHE A 96 -2.82 -23.75 -13.36
CA PHE A 96 -1.50 -23.22 -12.99
C PHE A 96 -1.60 -21.94 -12.15
N PHE A 97 -2.37 -20.94 -12.60
CA PHE A 97 -2.51 -19.68 -11.87
C PHE A 97 -3.21 -19.85 -10.53
N SER A 98 -4.21 -20.73 -10.44
CA SER A 98 -4.85 -21.10 -9.17
C SER A 98 -3.86 -21.74 -8.20
N TYR A 99 -3.03 -22.66 -8.69
CA TYR A 99 -1.97 -23.28 -7.89
C TYR A 99 -0.95 -22.26 -7.38
N LEU A 100 -0.55 -21.28 -8.20
CA LEU A 100 0.33 -20.21 -7.73
C LEU A 100 -0.32 -19.36 -6.64
N GLN A 101 -1.61 -19.04 -6.74
CA GLN A 101 -2.31 -18.31 -5.67
C GLN A 101 -2.41 -19.15 -4.39
N PHE A 102 -2.60 -20.46 -4.49
CA PHE A 102 -2.58 -21.35 -3.35
C PHE A 102 -1.22 -21.36 -2.65
N LEU A 103 -0.11 -21.45 -3.39
CA LEU A 103 1.23 -21.35 -2.80
C LEU A 103 1.46 -20.01 -2.09
N CYS A 104 1.01 -18.90 -2.70
CA CYS A 104 1.08 -17.58 -2.06
C CYS A 104 0.23 -17.53 -0.78
N TYR A 105 -1.01 -18.04 -0.84
CA TYR A 105 -1.92 -18.12 0.31
C TYR A 105 -1.27 -18.89 1.47
N GLN A 106 -0.70 -20.07 1.20
CA GLN A 106 -0.05 -20.89 2.21
C GLN A 106 1.14 -20.16 2.86
N GLN A 107 2.03 -19.59 2.03
CA GLN A 107 3.23 -18.91 2.53
C GLN A 107 2.88 -17.68 3.37
N LEU A 108 1.93 -16.85 2.92
CA LEU A 108 1.50 -15.66 3.68
C LEU A 108 0.74 -16.04 4.96
N SER A 109 -0.12 -17.07 4.91
CA SER A 109 -0.84 -17.56 6.10
C SER A 109 0.11 -18.15 7.14
N GLN A 110 1.20 -18.79 6.71
CA GLN A 110 2.26 -19.27 7.61
C GLN A 110 2.96 -18.11 8.32
N VAL A 111 3.28 -17.02 7.60
CA VAL A 111 3.85 -15.81 8.20
C VAL A 111 2.87 -15.19 9.20
N ARG A 112 1.58 -15.10 8.87
CA ARG A 112 0.56 -14.59 9.78
C ARG A 112 0.46 -15.43 11.06
N THR A 113 0.41 -16.75 10.91
CA THR A 113 0.36 -17.69 12.04
C THR A 113 1.58 -17.53 12.94
N PHE A 114 2.78 -17.43 12.36
CA PHE A 114 4.01 -17.23 13.12
C PHE A 114 4.01 -15.89 13.87
N ALA A 115 3.55 -14.81 13.23
CA ALA A 115 3.45 -13.50 13.83
C ALA A 115 2.46 -13.48 15.03
N ASP A 116 1.29 -14.11 14.88
CA ASP A 116 0.31 -14.24 15.96
C ASP A 116 0.85 -15.00 17.18
N GLN A 117 1.58 -16.09 16.94
CA GLN A 117 2.24 -16.87 18.01
C GLN A 117 3.27 -16.04 18.78
N HIS A 118 3.82 -15.00 18.17
CA HIS A 118 4.79 -14.07 18.78
C HIS A 118 4.16 -12.73 19.17
N GLN A 119 2.82 -12.62 19.16
CA GLN A 119 2.09 -11.39 19.49
C GLN A 119 2.51 -10.18 18.64
N VAL A 120 2.94 -10.44 17.40
CA VAL A 120 3.28 -9.41 16.41
C VAL A 120 2.10 -9.23 15.47
N PHE A 121 1.52 -8.04 15.46
CA PHE A 121 0.49 -7.71 14.48
C PHE A 121 1.09 -7.36 13.13
N LEU A 122 0.49 -7.86 12.06
CA LEU A 122 0.87 -7.53 10.69
C LEU A 122 -0.10 -6.50 10.12
N MET A 123 0.42 -5.41 9.58
CA MET A 123 -0.37 -4.38 8.91
C MET A 123 -0.28 -4.56 7.39
N GLY A 124 -1.41 -4.80 6.75
CA GLY A 124 -1.56 -4.74 5.29
C GLY A 124 -1.76 -3.31 4.80
N ASP A 125 -1.52 -3.09 3.51
CA ASP A 125 -1.78 -1.80 2.85
C ASP A 125 -2.67 -2.00 1.64
N LEU A 126 -3.85 -1.36 1.64
CA LEU A 126 -4.91 -1.56 0.67
C LEU A 126 -5.11 -0.27 -0.13
N PRO A 127 -4.69 -0.24 -1.41
CA PRO A 127 -4.99 0.90 -2.27
C PRO A 127 -6.49 0.98 -2.55
N ILE A 128 -7.02 2.19 -2.43
CA ILE A 128 -8.44 2.45 -2.71
C ILE A 128 -8.73 2.59 -4.20
N LEU A 129 -7.74 2.67 -5.07
CA LEU A 129 -7.93 2.72 -6.52
C LEU A 129 -7.21 1.53 -7.16
N ILE A 130 -7.75 1.03 -8.27
CA ILE A 130 -7.21 -0.13 -8.98
C ILE A 130 -6.94 0.25 -10.44
N SER A 131 -5.89 -0.33 -11.03
CA SER A 131 -5.59 -0.18 -12.46
C SER A 131 -6.76 -0.64 -13.35
N LYS A 132 -6.99 0.08 -14.45
CA LYS A 132 -7.91 -0.35 -15.52
C LYS A 132 -7.53 -1.71 -16.12
N ASP A 133 -6.24 -2.04 -16.10
CA ASP A 133 -5.70 -3.30 -16.60
C ASP A 133 -5.58 -4.34 -15.47
N SER A 134 -6.70 -4.62 -14.81
CA SER A 134 -6.84 -5.55 -13.69
C SER A 134 -7.96 -6.57 -13.94
N CYS A 135 -7.91 -7.68 -13.21
CA CYS A 135 -9.02 -8.64 -13.21
C CYS A 135 -10.29 -7.99 -12.66
N ASP A 136 -10.19 -7.16 -11.62
CA ASP A 136 -11.34 -6.51 -10.99
C ASP A 136 -12.12 -5.67 -11.98
N VAL A 137 -11.44 -4.79 -12.72
CA VAL A 137 -12.08 -3.92 -13.73
C VAL A 137 -12.52 -4.71 -14.96
N TRP A 138 -11.82 -5.78 -15.33
CA TRP A 138 -12.19 -6.63 -16.46
C TRP A 138 -13.39 -7.53 -16.18
N TYR A 139 -13.51 -8.06 -14.96
CA TYR A 139 -14.55 -9.00 -14.57
C TYR A 139 -15.74 -8.29 -13.93
N ALA A 140 -15.53 -7.52 -12.87
CA ALA A 140 -16.58 -6.88 -12.08
C ALA A 140 -16.87 -5.44 -12.56
N LYS A 141 -17.05 -5.30 -13.88
CA LYS A 141 -17.18 -4.02 -14.61
C LYS A 141 -18.25 -3.12 -14.00
N GLU A 142 -19.31 -3.69 -13.45
CA GLU A 142 -20.44 -2.99 -12.86
C GLU A 142 -20.08 -2.09 -11.68
N TYR A 143 -18.99 -2.39 -10.95
CA TYR A 143 -18.54 -1.57 -9.81
C TYR A 143 -17.66 -0.40 -10.21
N PHE A 144 -17.30 -0.31 -11.49
CA PHE A 144 -16.43 0.73 -12.01
C PHE A 144 -17.13 1.53 -13.10
N SER A 145 -16.73 2.79 -13.26
CA SER A 145 -17.15 3.61 -14.38
C SER A 145 -15.94 4.16 -15.12
N SER A 146 -16.07 4.16 -16.45
CA SER A 146 -15.11 4.77 -17.37
C SER A 146 -15.49 6.20 -17.75
N SER A 147 -16.51 6.78 -17.11
CA SER A 147 -16.99 8.15 -17.41
C SER A 147 -16.00 9.25 -17.03
N GLY A 148 -14.92 8.91 -16.33
CA GLY A 148 -13.84 9.82 -15.97
C GLY A 148 -12.62 9.07 -15.45
N SER A 149 -11.64 9.81 -14.99
CA SER A 149 -10.43 9.26 -14.39
C SER A 149 -10.05 9.96 -13.09
N VAL A 150 -9.62 9.18 -12.11
CA VAL A 150 -9.20 9.69 -10.82
C VAL A 150 -7.81 10.33 -10.90
N GLY A 151 -7.61 11.36 -10.10
CA GLY A 151 -6.37 12.10 -10.01
C GLY A 151 -6.26 12.94 -8.74
N ALA A 152 -5.43 13.99 -8.82
CA ALA A 152 -5.30 15.03 -7.81
C ALA A 152 -5.51 16.41 -8.45
N PRO A 153 -6.05 17.39 -7.70
CA PRO A 153 -6.19 18.76 -8.19
C PRO A 153 -4.82 19.44 -8.39
N PRO A 154 -4.76 20.56 -9.10
CA PRO A 154 -3.63 21.48 -9.05
C PRO A 154 -3.26 21.86 -7.62
N ASP A 155 -1.96 21.86 -7.31
CA ASP A 155 -1.43 22.29 -6.02
C ASP A 155 -0.15 23.15 -6.21
N PHE A 156 0.47 23.56 -5.10
CA PHE A 156 1.67 24.41 -5.11
C PHE A 156 2.88 23.75 -5.78
N TYR A 157 2.94 22.41 -5.80
CA TYR A 157 4.04 21.64 -6.37
C TYR A 157 3.76 21.20 -7.81
N ASN A 158 2.49 21.08 -8.20
CA ASN A 158 2.06 20.74 -9.54
C ASN A 158 0.80 21.53 -9.96
N ALA A 159 1.02 22.60 -10.72
CA ALA A 159 -0.03 23.50 -11.20
C ALA A 159 -1.00 22.86 -12.23
N GLU A 160 -0.65 21.72 -12.82
CA GLU A 160 -1.52 20.98 -13.74
C GLU A 160 -2.37 19.91 -13.02
N GLY A 161 -2.08 19.65 -11.74
CA GLY A 161 -2.61 18.50 -11.03
C GLY A 161 -2.10 17.18 -11.61
N GLN A 162 -2.71 16.07 -11.21
CA GLN A 162 -2.28 14.75 -11.65
C GLN A 162 -3.48 13.96 -12.17
N ASN A 163 -3.36 13.36 -13.36
CA ASN A 163 -4.35 12.39 -13.84
C ASN A 163 -3.73 10.99 -13.80
N TRP A 164 -4.18 10.17 -12.84
CA TRP A 164 -3.66 8.81 -12.67
C TRP A 164 -4.29 7.80 -13.64
N GLN A 165 -5.27 8.23 -14.45
CA GLN A 165 -5.98 7.42 -15.43
C GLN A 165 -6.69 6.19 -14.83
N LEU A 166 -6.92 6.18 -13.52
CA LEU A 166 -7.63 5.10 -12.79
C LEU A 166 -9.14 5.27 -12.95
N PRO A 167 -9.93 4.17 -12.97
CA PRO A 167 -11.39 4.26 -13.09
C PRO A 167 -12.00 4.84 -11.81
N ILE A 168 -13.21 5.38 -11.92
CA ILE A 168 -14.00 5.79 -10.75
C ILE A 168 -14.90 4.63 -10.30
N TYR A 169 -15.33 4.64 -9.05
CA TYR A 169 -16.32 3.68 -8.56
C TYR A 169 -17.72 4.03 -9.03
N ASN A 170 -18.49 3.00 -9.41
CA ASN A 170 -19.94 3.09 -9.52
C ASN A 170 -20.55 2.89 -8.12
N ILE A 171 -20.63 3.98 -7.36
CA ILE A 171 -21.11 3.98 -5.97
C ILE A 171 -22.53 3.44 -5.85
N GLU A 172 -23.40 3.72 -6.82
CA GLU A 172 -24.78 3.22 -6.82
C GLU A 172 -24.82 1.70 -6.93
N ASN A 173 -23.98 1.08 -7.78
CA ASN A 173 -23.92 -0.37 -7.87
C ASN A 173 -23.28 -1.01 -6.64
N LEU A 174 -22.21 -0.41 -6.09
CA LEU A 174 -21.63 -0.86 -4.82
C LEU A 174 -22.65 -0.79 -3.67
N LYS A 175 -23.54 0.21 -3.64
CA LYS A 175 -24.58 0.30 -2.61
C LYS A 175 -25.62 -0.81 -2.69
N LYS A 176 -25.98 -1.27 -3.89
CA LYS A 176 -27.07 -2.25 -4.11
C LYS A 176 -26.86 -3.57 -3.40
N ASP A 177 -25.62 -4.01 -3.26
CA ASP A 177 -25.23 -5.26 -2.59
C ASP A 177 -24.50 -5.03 -1.26
N ASN A 178 -24.62 -3.82 -0.69
CA ASN A 178 -23.96 -3.43 0.54
C ASN A 178 -22.42 -3.56 0.47
N TYR A 179 -21.84 -3.10 -0.62
CA TYR A 179 -20.41 -2.96 -0.86
C TYR A 179 -19.66 -4.30 -0.87
N ILE A 180 -20.30 -5.37 -1.37
CA ILE A 180 -19.77 -6.74 -1.27
C ILE A 180 -18.37 -6.86 -1.88
N TRP A 181 -18.11 -6.18 -2.98
CA TRP A 181 -16.80 -6.20 -3.64
C TRP A 181 -15.67 -5.70 -2.73
N TRP A 182 -15.93 -4.64 -1.95
CA TRP A 182 -14.95 -4.12 -1.00
C TRP A 182 -14.83 -5.00 0.25
N LYS A 183 -15.95 -5.55 0.72
CA LYS A 183 -15.99 -6.47 1.86
C LYS A 183 -15.19 -7.75 1.59
N GLU A 184 -15.35 -8.34 0.41
CA GLU A 184 -14.57 -9.51 0.01
C GLU A 184 -13.06 -9.23 -0.05
N ARG A 185 -12.64 -8.01 -0.43
CA ARG A 185 -11.23 -7.60 -0.38
C ARG A 185 -10.71 -7.58 1.06
N LEU A 186 -11.50 -7.07 2.00
CA LEU A 186 -11.13 -7.07 3.43
C LEU A 186 -11.12 -8.50 3.98
N ARG A 187 -12.17 -9.28 3.77
CA ARG A 187 -12.26 -10.70 4.16
C ARG A 187 -11.04 -11.49 3.67
N TYR A 188 -10.62 -11.29 2.42
CA TYR A 188 -9.44 -11.99 1.92
C TYR A 188 -8.14 -11.50 2.57
N ALA A 189 -8.01 -10.19 2.81
CA ALA A 189 -6.88 -9.61 3.53
C ALA A 189 -6.77 -10.08 5.00
N GLU A 190 -7.88 -10.42 5.66
CA GLU A 190 -7.89 -10.95 7.04
C GLU A 190 -7.09 -12.25 7.19
N ASN A 191 -6.93 -13.04 6.11
CA ASN A 191 -6.09 -14.23 6.15
C ASN A 191 -4.62 -13.90 6.47
N PHE A 192 -4.18 -12.66 6.26
CA PHE A 192 -2.77 -12.27 6.30
C PHE A 192 -2.45 -11.15 7.29
N TYR A 193 -3.43 -10.31 7.65
CA TYR A 193 -3.16 -9.07 8.39
C TYR A 193 -4.08 -8.87 9.59
N SER A 194 -3.55 -8.27 10.66
CA SER A 194 -4.28 -7.90 11.88
C SER A 194 -4.77 -6.45 11.81
N LEU A 195 -4.07 -5.62 11.04
CA LEU A 195 -4.44 -4.24 10.73
C LEU A 195 -4.45 -4.05 9.22
N TYR A 196 -5.22 -3.08 8.74
CA TYR A 196 -5.12 -2.63 7.36
C TYR A 196 -5.04 -1.12 7.28
N ARG A 197 -4.13 -0.63 6.45
CA ARG A 197 -4.10 0.75 5.99
C ARG A 197 -4.98 0.88 4.75
N LEU A 198 -5.90 1.86 4.75
CA LEU A 198 -6.56 2.35 3.55
C LEU A 198 -5.76 3.54 3.04
N ASP A 199 -5.04 3.32 1.95
CA ASP A 199 -4.34 4.38 1.22
C ASP A 199 -5.34 5.42 0.72
N HIS A 200 -5.00 6.71 0.78
CA HIS A 200 -5.83 7.79 0.28
C HIS A 200 -7.31 7.71 0.73
N ILE A 201 -7.55 7.46 2.02
CA ILE A 201 -8.91 7.13 2.55
C ILE A 201 -9.95 8.21 2.23
N VAL A 202 -9.50 9.45 2.00
CA VAL A 202 -10.33 10.58 1.55
C VAL A 202 -11.11 10.25 0.29
N GLY A 203 -10.60 9.38 -0.58
CA GLY A 203 -11.28 8.98 -1.80
C GLY A 203 -12.59 8.23 -1.61
N PHE A 204 -12.86 7.67 -0.42
CA PHE A 204 -14.20 7.17 -0.10
C PHE A 204 -15.22 8.30 0.12
N PHE A 205 -14.76 9.46 0.58
CA PHE A 205 -15.59 10.64 0.74
C PHE A 205 -15.76 11.33 -0.60
N ARG A 206 -14.65 11.69 -1.25
CA ARG A 206 -14.63 12.41 -2.52
C ARG A 206 -13.34 12.13 -3.30
N LEU A 207 -13.44 12.06 -4.61
CA LEU A 207 -12.28 11.93 -5.50
C LEU A 207 -12.18 13.17 -6.39
N TRP A 208 -10.96 13.57 -6.73
CA TRP A 208 -10.75 14.47 -7.87
C TRP A 208 -10.88 13.68 -9.16
N VAL A 209 -11.87 14.01 -9.97
CA VAL A 209 -12.21 13.30 -11.20
C VAL A 209 -12.04 14.22 -12.40
N TRP A 210 -11.23 13.76 -13.35
CA TRP A 210 -11.06 14.36 -14.65
C TRP A 210 -12.12 13.81 -15.62
N ASP A 211 -12.80 14.69 -16.34
CA ASP A 211 -13.71 14.31 -17.43
C ASP A 211 -12.97 14.11 -18.76
N SER A 212 -13.71 13.71 -19.80
CA SER A 212 -13.15 13.49 -21.14
C SER A 212 -12.66 14.76 -21.84
N GLN A 213 -13.02 15.94 -21.32
CA GLN A 213 -12.60 17.24 -21.84
C GLN A 213 -11.36 17.78 -21.09
N GLY A 214 -10.89 17.07 -20.06
CA GLY A 214 -9.76 17.47 -19.24
C GLY A 214 -10.13 18.42 -18.10
N ASN A 215 -11.42 18.61 -17.79
CA ASN A 215 -11.83 19.38 -16.63
C ASN A 215 -11.83 18.49 -15.37
N GLY A 216 -11.18 18.98 -14.31
CA GLY A 216 -11.14 18.30 -13.01
C GLY A 216 -12.14 18.89 -12.02
N LYS A 217 -12.82 18.04 -11.25
CA LYS A 217 -13.65 18.46 -10.11
C LYS A 217 -13.70 17.41 -9.02
N PHE A 218 -14.00 17.82 -7.80
CA PHE A 218 -14.32 16.87 -6.73
C PHE A 218 -15.68 16.23 -6.93
N PHE A 219 -15.77 14.93 -6.70
CA PHE A 219 -17.01 14.17 -6.76
C PHE A 219 -17.13 13.19 -5.57
N PRO A 220 -18.16 13.33 -4.72
CA PRO A 220 -19.08 14.47 -4.60
C PRO A 220 -18.37 15.76 -4.19
N GLU A 221 -18.95 16.91 -4.56
CA GLU A 221 -18.38 18.23 -4.26
C GLU A 221 -18.84 18.75 -2.89
N SER A 222 -20.12 18.59 -2.57
CA SER A 222 -20.71 19.19 -1.39
C SER A 222 -20.34 18.43 -0.09
N PRO A 223 -20.05 19.14 1.02
CA PRO A 223 -19.75 18.51 2.31
C PRO A 223 -20.81 17.53 2.82
N LYS A 224 -22.08 17.86 2.61
CA LYS A 224 -23.18 16.99 3.01
C LYS A 224 -23.12 15.65 2.28
N GLU A 225 -22.81 15.65 0.99
CA GLU A 225 -22.80 14.44 0.16
C GLU A 225 -21.55 13.60 0.39
N TYR A 226 -20.35 14.20 0.36
CA TYR A 226 -19.13 13.43 0.56
C TYR A 226 -19.05 12.84 1.98
N LEU A 227 -19.54 13.56 3.00
CA LEU A 227 -19.60 13.02 4.36
C LEU A 227 -20.57 11.87 4.46
N LYS A 228 -21.75 11.97 3.83
CA LYS A 228 -22.73 10.88 3.81
C LYS A 228 -22.14 9.65 3.12
N GLN A 229 -21.58 9.81 1.93
CA GLN A 229 -20.97 8.72 1.15
C GLN A 229 -19.85 8.03 1.92
N GLY A 230 -18.83 8.77 2.36
CA GLY A 230 -17.69 8.19 3.08
C GLY A 230 -18.12 7.52 4.38
N THR A 231 -19.09 8.10 5.11
CA THR A 231 -19.62 7.48 6.33
C THR A 231 -20.35 6.16 6.03
N GLU A 232 -21.20 6.12 5.01
CA GLU A 232 -21.94 4.91 4.62
C GLU A 232 -20.99 3.79 4.20
N ILE A 233 -20.01 4.09 3.34
CA ILE A 233 -19.03 3.11 2.88
C ILE A 233 -18.23 2.58 4.07
N LEU A 234 -17.55 3.47 4.80
CA LEU A 234 -16.64 3.08 5.86
C LEU A 234 -17.37 2.36 7.00
N SER A 235 -18.58 2.79 7.38
CA SER A 235 -19.36 2.07 8.39
C SER A 235 -19.68 0.63 7.96
N SER A 236 -19.99 0.41 6.68
CA SER A 236 -20.27 -0.92 6.16
C SER A 236 -19.01 -1.80 6.16
N LEU A 237 -17.84 -1.24 5.82
CA LEU A 237 -16.56 -1.96 5.83
C LEU A 237 -16.10 -2.30 7.25
N LEU A 238 -16.24 -1.37 8.19
CA LEU A 238 -15.86 -1.57 9.59
C LEU A 238 -16.68 -2.65 10.30
N GLN A 239 -17.94 -2.85 9.90
CA GLN A 239 -18.80 -3.89 10.46
C GLN A 239 -18.45 -5.30 9.94
N ASP A 240 -17.73 -5.39 8.82
CA ASP A 240 -17.47 -6.65 8.10
C ASP A 240 -16.07 -7.21 8.36
N SER A 241 -15.20 -6.44 9.01
CA SER A 241 -13.80 -6.78 9.26
C SER A 241 -13.48 -6.69 10.75
N SER A 242 -12.74 -7.68 11.22
CA SER A 242 -12.18 -7.74 12.58
C SER A 242 -10.83 -7.04 12.70
N MET A 243 -10.20 -6.69 11.57
CA MET A 243 -8.90 -6.00 11.54
C MET A 243 -9.02 -4.55 12.00
N LEU A 244 -7.96 -4.02 12.61
CA LEU A 244 -7.91 -2.61 13.01
C LEU A 244 -7.66 -1.69 11.81
N PRO A 245 -8.50 -0.65 11.59
CA PRO A 245 -8.39 0.26 10.46
C PRO A 245 -7.40 1.40 10.72
N ILE A 246 -6.50 1.63 9.77
CA ILE A 246 -5.69 2.84 9.67
C ILE A 246 -6.05 3.56 8.37
N GLY A 247 -6.40 4.83 8.44
CA GLY A 247 -6.60 5.69 7.28
C GLY A 247 -5.36 6.53 7.02
N GLU A 248 -4.86 6.49 5.79
CA GLU A 248 -3.96 7.55 5.36
C GLU A 248 -4.78 8.80 5.03
N ASP A 249 -4.78 9.75 5.98
CA ASP A 249 -5.47 11.04 5.94
C ASP A 249 -4.49 12.22 5.79
N LEU A 250 -3.44 12.05 4.96
CA LEU A 250 -2.41 13.05 4.72
C LEU A 250 -2.79 13.95 3.53
N GLY A 251 -2.05 15.05 3.39
CA GLY A 251 -2.35 16.11 2.42
C GLY A 251 -3.48 17.05 2.87
N ASP A 252 -4.06 17.75 1.91
CA ASP A 252 -5.14 18.72 2.16
C ASP A 252 -6.50 18.01 2.33
N VAL A 253 -6.71 17.51 3.55
CA VAL A 253 -7.93 16.80 3.93
C VAL A 253 -8.87 17.71 4.73
N PRO A 254 -10.14 17.90 4.28
CA PRO A 254 -11.15 18.64 5.02
C PRO A 254 -11.26 18.22 6.50
N LYS A 255 -11.35 19.21 7.39
CA LYS A 255 -11.41 18.99 8.86
C LYS A 255 -12.59 18.13 9.29
N ASP A 256 -13.73 18.25 8.60
CA ASP A 256 -14.93 17.47 8.86
C ASP A 256 -14.77 15.98 8.47
N ILE A 257 -14.00 15.67 7.43
CA ILE A 257 -13.57 14.30 7.11
C ILE A 257 -12.69 13.75 8.23
N LYS A 258 -11.66 14.48 8.67
CA LYS A 258 -10.80 14.05 9.80
C LYS A 258 -11.62 13.80 11.08
N LYS A 259 -12.59 14.68 11.37
CA LYS A 259 -13.53 14.50 12.50
C LYS A 259 -14.38 13.25 12.32
N ARG A 260 -14.89 12.99 11.11
CA ARG A 260 -15.70 11.81 10.82
C ARG A 260 -14.91 10.52 10.98
N LEU A 261 -13.68 10.45 10.46
CA LEU A 261 -12.79 9.29 10.63
C LEU A 261 -12.59 8.97 12.11
N LYS A 262 -12.32 9.99 12.93
CA LYS A 262 -12.20 9.85 14.39
C LYS A 262 -13.48 9.31 15.03
N THR A 263 -14.66 9.82 14.64
CA THR A 263 -15.95 9.30 15.15
C THR A 263 -16.22 7.86 14.74
N LEU A 264 -15.71 7.43 13.58
CA LEU A 264 -15.81 6.05 13.11
C LEU A 264 -14.78 5.10 13.77
N GLY A 265 -13.88 5.61 14.62
CA GLY A 265 -12.84 4.79 15.23
C GLY A 265 -11.67 4.45 14.29
N ILE A 266 -11.52 5.19 13.18
CA ILE A 266 -10.42 4.97 12.22
C ILE A 266 -9.19 5.75 12.67
N CYS A 267 -8.07 5.02 12.81
CA CYS A 267 -6.78 5.58 13.19
C CYS A 267 -6.20 6.43 12.05
N GLY A 268 -5.94 7.73 12.29
CA GLY A 268 -5.29 8.60 11.31
C GLY A 268 -3.78 8.41 11.23
N THR A 269 -3.11 9.04 10.26
CA THR A 269 -1.65 9.01 10.09
C THR A 269 -1.05 10.38 10.43
N ARG A 270 0.01 10.41 11.24
CA ARG A 270 0.70 11.64 11.67
C ARG A 270 2.16 11.57 11.27
N ILE A 271 2.58 12.52 10.43
CA ILE A 271 3.96 12.64 9.99
C ILE A 271 4.53 13.91 10.64
N PRO A 272 5.41 13.80 11.65
CA PRO A 272 5.80 14.94 12.48
C PRO A 272 6.24 16.20 11.74
N ARG A 273 6.94 16.06 10.61
CA ARG A 273 7.35 17.21 9.77
C ARG A 273 6.18 17.96 9.10
N TRP A 274 5.00 17.35 9.03
CA TRP A 274 3.78 17.92 8.44
C TRP A 274 2.73 18.32 9.48
N GLU A 275 2.90 17.89 10.74
CA GLU A 275 2.01 18.24 11.85
C GLU A 275 2.33 19.64 12.38
N LYS A 276 1.77 20.65 11.71
CA LYS A 276 1.88 22.07 12.08
C LYS A 276 0.52 22.70 12.30
N TYR A 277 0.48 23.77 13.09
CA TYR A 277 -0.66 24.67 13.16
C TYR A 277 -0.69 25.60 11.93
N TRP A 278 -1.02 25.04 10.76
CA TRP A 278 -0.96 25.74 9.46
C TRP A 278 -1.82 27.02 9.40
N GLU A 279 -2.91 27.10 10.15
CA GLU A 279 -3.80 28.27 10.17
C GLU A 279 -3.31 29.40 11.08
N SER A 280 -2.74 29.06 12.25
CA SER A 280 -2.26 30.06 13.22
C SER A 280 -0.78 30.42 13.01
N GLY A 281 -0.01 29.57 12.33
CA GLY A 281 1.43 29.73 12.17
C GLY A 281 2.23 29.45 13.44
N GLU A 282 1.63 28.86 14.47
CA GLU A 282 2.25 28.58 15.79
C GLU A 282 3.32 27.46 15.75
N GLY A 283 3.78 27.06 14.57
CA GLY A 283 4.80 26.03 14.38
C GLY A 283 4.26 24.61 14.45
N PHE A 284 5.08 23.69 14.94
CA PHE A 284 4.75 22.26 15.04
C PHE A 284 3.78 21.96 16.18
N ILE A 285 2.92 20.97 15.96
CA ILE A 285 2.04 20.44 17.01
C ILE A 285 2.90 19.60 17.97
N PRO A 286 2.88 19.87 19.29
CA PRO A 286 3.56 19.04 20.29
C PRO A 286 3.16 17.56 20.23
N PHE A 287 4.12 16.66 20.43
CA PHE A 287 3.93 15.21 20.32
C PHE A 287 2.89 14.65 21.30
N ASP A 288 2.77 15.23 22.49
CA ASP A 288 1.78 14.90 23.52
C ASP A 288 0.35 15.36 23.15
N LYS A 289 0.22 16.26 22.17
CA LYS A 289 -1.08 16.77 21.67
C LYS A 289 -1.61 16.02 20.45
N TYR A 290 -0.88 15.02 19.94
CA TYR A 290 -1.36 14.21 18.83
C TYR A 290 -2.65 13.48 19.24
N CYS A 291 -3.54 13.26 18.28
CA CYS A 291 -4.77 12.51 18.55
C CYS A 291 -4.38 11.06 18.93
N PRO A 292 -4.81 10.51 20.08
CA PRO A 292 -4.39 9.16 20.47
C PRO A 292 -4.80 8.07 19.48
N LEU A 293 -5.94 8.25 18.81
CA LEU A 293 -6.38 7.43 17.69
C LEU A 293 -5.64 7.83 16.40
N SER A 294 -4.32 7.66 16.39
CA SER A 294 -3.46 7.87 15.24
C SER A 294 -2.21 7.00 15.28
N MET A 295 -1.55 6.89 14.13
CA MET A 295 -0.27 6.23 13.91
C MET A 295 0.77 7.30 13.57
N THR A 296 1.84 7.39 14.35
CA THR A 296 2.99 8.24 14.03
C THR A 296 3.98 7.49 13.13
N SER A 297 4.53 8.20 12.15
CA SER A 297 5.68 7.76 11.35
C SER A 297 6.53 8.97 10.95
N LEU A 298 7.85 8.89 11.01
CA LEU A 298 8.73 9.98 10.56
C LEU A 298 8.78 10.05 9.02
N SER A 299 8.75 8.89 8.38
CA SER A 299 8.83 8.74 6.94
C SER A 299 7.91 7.63 6.46
N THR A 300 7.25 7.82 5.33
CA THR A 300 6.53 6.77 4.58
C THR A 300 7.32 6.37 3.35
N HIS A 301 6.89 5.29 2.69
CA HIS A 301 7.48 4.83 1.42
C HIS A 301 7.43 5.90 0.30
N ASP A 302 6.48 6.83 0.37
CA ASP A 302 6.29 7.93 -0.59
C ASP A 302 7.12 9.18 -0.31
N SER A 303 7.83 9.19 0.82
CA SER A 303 8.50 10.39 1.30
C SER A 303 10.02 10.24 1.31
N ASP A 304 10.73 11.37 1.45
CA ASP A 304 12.15 11.32 1.81
C ASP A 304 12.30 10.65 3.18
N THR A 305 13.31 9.79 3.32
CA THR A 305 13.78 9.32 4.65
C THR A 305 14.17 10.51 5.51
N LEU A 306 14.22 10.34 6.83
CA LEU A 306 14.50 11.44 7.75
C LEU A 306 15.83 12.14 7.41
N ALA A 307 16.88 11.35 7.18
CA ALA A 307 18.20 11.87 6.83
C ALA A 307 18.22 12.59 5.47
N LEU A 308 17.47 12.09 4.49
CA LEU A 308 17.40 12.71 3.17
C LEU A 308 16.61 14.03 3.22
N TRP A 309 15.46 14.04 3.89
CA TRP A 309 14.66 15.25 4.08
C TRP A 309 15.44 16.32 4.84
N TRP A 310 16.19 15.93 5.88
CA TRP A 310 17.03 16.85 6.63
C TRP A 310 18.05 17.58 5.73
N ASN A 311 18.62 16.85 4.76
CA ASN A 311 19.57 17.40 3.79
C ASN A 311 18.90 18.25 2.70
N ASN A 312 17.72 17.83 2.22
CA ASN A 312 17.01 18.49 1.13
C ASN A 312 16.23 19.74 1.57
N SER A 313 15.79 19.78 2.83
CA SER A 313 14.95 20.85 3.39
C SER A 313 15.60 21.46 4.65
N PRO A 314 16.77 22.11 4.54
CA PRO A 314 17.53 22.60 5.70
C PRO A 314 16.80 23.64 6.55
N SER A 315 15.92 24.45 5.94
CA SER A 315 15.08 25.42 6.67
C SER A 315 14.05 24.72 7.57
N GLU A 316 13.31 23.76 7.02
CA GLU A 316 12.35 22.95 7.78
C GLU A 316 13.04 22.10 8.84
N ALA A 317 14.19 21.50 8.51
CA ALA A 317 14.99 20.71 9.43
C ALA A 317 15.48 21.55 10.62
N LYS A 318 15.90 22.79 10.38
CA LYS A 318 16.30 23.73 11.44
C LYS A 318 15.12 24.11 12.35
N GLU A 319 13.95 24.35 11.77
CA GLU A 319 12.72 24.63 12.53
C GLU A 319 12.32 23.42 13.39
N PHE A 320 12.38 22.21 12.81
CA PHE A 320 12.05 20.97 13.51
C PHE A 320 13.05 20.64 14.64
N ALA A 321 14.34 20.86 14.40
CA ALA A 321 15.38 20.74 15.44
C ALA A 321 15.09 21.69 16.61
N SER A 322 14.76 22.95 16.31
CA SER A 322 14.42 23.94 17.33
C SER A 322 13.17 23.55 18.12
N PHE A 323 12.14 23.02 17.45
CA PHE A 323 10.92 22.53 18.09
C PHE A 323 11.22 21.39 19.09
N LEU A 324 12.13 20.48 18.73
CA LEU A 324 12.56 19.39 19.61
C LEU A 324 13.62 19.79 20.63
N ASN A 325 14.02 21.07 20.70
CA ASN A 325 15.12 21.58 21.51
C ASN A 325 16.46 20.87 21.24
N LEU A 326 16.73 20.54 19.97
CA LEU A 326 17.95 19.87 19.50
C LEU A 326 18.86 20.85 18.75
N PRO A 327 20.19 20.67 18.80
CA PRO A 327 21.10 21.43 17.97
C PRO A 327 20.89 21.09 16.49
N TYR A 328 20.84 22.11 15.64
CA TYR A 328 20.81 21.94 14.19
C TYR A 328 22.23 21.88 13.61
N SER A 329 22.44 20.93 12.70
CA SER A 329 23.61 20.87 11.82
C SER A 329 23.15 20.51 10.40
N SER A 330 23.94 20.85 9.39
CA SER A 330 23.56 20.63 7.98
C SER A 330 23.46 19.16 7.58
N LYS A 331 24.10 18.26 8.33
CA LYS A 331 23.96 16.82 8.19
C LYS A 331 23.37 16.26 9.47
N LEU A 332 22.35 15.42 9.36
CA LEU A 332 21.78 14.77 10.52
C LEU A 332 22.82 13.84 11.17
N THR A 333 23.17 14.12 12.43
CA THR A 333 24.11 13.29 13.18
C THR A 333 23.41 12.05 13.73
N VAL A 334 24.16 10.97 14.01
CA VAL A 334 23.62 9.75 14.60
C VAL A 334 22.95 10.04 15.96
N GLU A 335 23.53 10.90 16.78
CA GLU A 335 22.98 11.27 18.08
C GLU A 335 21.66 12.04 17.93
N THR A 336 21.61 13.05 17.08
CA THR A 336 20.37 13.80 16.78
C THR A 336 19.29 12.88 16.23
N GLN A 337 19.64 11.98 15.30
CA GLN A 337 18.70 11.03 14.71
C GLN A 337 18.15 10.04 15.72
N LYS A 338 19.01 9.48 16.58
CA LYS A 338 18.61 8.59 17.67
C LYS A 338 17.63 9.29 18.61
N THR A 339 17.89 10.54 18.97
CA THR A 339 16.99 11.34 19.81
C THR A 339 15.66 11.63 19.13
N ILE A 340 15.65 12.00 17.84
CA ILE A 340 14.41 12.19 17.07
C ILE A 340 13.59 10.89 17.03
N LEU A 341 14.23 9.75 16.76
CA LEU A 341 13.58 8.44 16.76
C LEU A 341 12.97 8.14 18.13
N ASN A 342 13.74 8.28 19.21
CA ASN A 342 13.25 8.03 20.57
C ASN A 342 12.09 8.97 20.96
N LEU A 343 12.18 10.27 20.67
CA LEU A 343 11.08 11.21 20.92
C LEU A 343 9.84 10.88 20.09
N SER A 344 10.01 10.42 18.85
CA SER A 344 8.88 10.03 18.01
C SER A 344 8.13 8.80 18.54
N HIS A 345 8.80 7.90 19.28
CA HIS A 345 8.14 6.79 19.98
C HIS A 345 7.29 7.24 21.17
N GLN A 346 7.47 8.49 21.64
CA GLN A 346 6.78 9.06 22.79
C GLN A 346 5.60 9.96 22.39
N THR A 347 5.17 9.95 21.12
CA THR A 347 3.97 10.69 20.75
C THR A 347 2.74 10.09 21.40
N ALA A 348 1.66 10.89 21.48
CA ALA A 348 0.39 10.41 22.03
C ALA A 348 -0.32 9.36 21.14
N SER A 349 0.18 9.10 19.92
CA SER A 349 -0.36 8.11 18.98
C SER A 349 -0.35 6.71 19.57
N ILE A 350 -1.43 5.93 19.36
CA ILE A 350 -1.51 4.53 19.79
C ILE A 350 -0.54 3.61 19.04
N PHE A 351 -0.16 3.97 17.81
CA PHE A 351 0.84 3.23 17.02
C PHE A 351 2.02 4.13 16.63
N HIS A 352 3.21 3.53 16.58
CA HIS A 352 4.37 4.06 15.88
C HIS A 352 4.85 3.04 14.86
N ILE A 353 4.77 3.38 13.57
CA ILE A 353 5.15 2.49 12.47
C ILE A 353 6.06 3.27 11.52
N ASN A 354 7.37 3.09 11.68
CA ASN A 354 8.37 3.85 10.96
C ASN A 354 9.15 3.01 9.94
N LEU A 355 9.66 3.64 8.88
CA LEU A 355 10.51 2.94 7.92
C LEU A 355 11.77 2.37 8.59
N LEU A 356 12.10 1.12 8.26
CA LEU A 356 13.34 0.48 8.70
C LEU A 356 14.58 1.31 8.30
N ASN A 357 14.53 1.96 7.14
CA ASN A 357 15.60 2.80 6.59
C ASN A 357 16.07 3.90 7.57
N ASP A 358 15.14 4.51 8.32
CA ASP A 358 15.46 5.55 9.29
C ASP A 358 16.20 4.99 10.51
N TYR A 359 15.99 3.73 10.87
CA TYR A 359 16.78 3.05 11.91
C TYR A 359 18.13 2.61 11.38
N LEU A 360 18.19 2.03 10.17
CA LEU A 360 19.43 1.59 9.55
C LEU A 360 20.43 2.74 9.40
N ALA A 361 19.94 3.94 9.11
CA ALA A 361 20.75 5.15 8.97
C ALA A 361 21.51 5.55 10.25
N LEU A 362 21.18 5.00 11.43
CA LEU A 362 21.99 5.14 12.65
C LEU A 362 23.37 4.46 12.52
N CYS A 363 23.50 3.50 11.60
CA CYS A 363 24.75 2.82 11.26
C CYS A 363 25.02 3.08 9.76
N PRO A 364 25.77 4.14 9.40
CA PRO A 364 25.98 4.55 8.01
C PRO A 364 26.52 3.45 7.07
N GLU A 365 27.18 2.44 7.63
CA GLU A 365 27.64 1.22 6.95
C GLU A 365 26.51 0.31 6.43
N LEU A 366 25.29 0.41 7.00
CA LEU A 366 24.12 -0.40 6.63
C LEU A 366 23.28 0.23 5.51
N ILE A 367 23.55 1.49 5.15
CA ILE A 367 22.79 2.25 4.13
C ILE A 367 23.70 2.74 3.01
N SER A 368 23.13 3.42 2.02
CA SER A 368 23.89 3.99 0.91
C SER A 368 24.68 5.18 1.40
N LYS A 369 25.87 5.36 0.84
CA LYS A 369 26.55 6.66 0.89
C LYS A 369 25.76 7.76 0.17
N GLN A 370 24.85 7.38 -0.73
CA GLN A 370 23.99 8.28 -1.49
C GLN A 370 22.55 8.17 -0.96
N LEU A 371 22.16 9.06 -0.04
CA LEU A 371 20.88 8.99 0.68
C LEU A 371 19.65 8.90 -0.23
N TYR A 372 19.67 9.48 -1.43
CA TYR A 372 18.55 9.39 -2.36
C TYR A 372 18.26 7.95 -2.81
N GLN A 373 19.25 7.05 -2.76
CA GLN A 373 19.08 5.63 -3.04
C GLN A 373 18.36 4.87 -1.92
N GLU A 374 18.18 5.50 -0.74
CA GLU A 374 17.35 4.95 0.34
C GLU A 374 15.87 5.26 0.16
N ARG A 375 15.47 6.03 -0.86
CA ARG A 375 14.05 6.23 -1.15
C ARG A 375 13.45 4.99 -1.79
N ILE A 376 12.25 4.66 -1.35
CA ILE A 376 11.44 3.58 -1.93
C ILE A 376 10.68 4.08 -3.15
N ASN A 377 10.01 5.23 -3.02
CA ASN A 377 9.21 5.82 -4.08
C ASN A 377 9.33 7.35 -4.12
N VAL A 378 9.21 7.92 -5.32
CA VAL A 378 9.02 9.34 -5.58
C VAL A 378 7.66 9.53 -6.26
N PRO A 379 6.63 10.01 -5.53
CA PRO A 379 5.29 10.23 -6.07
C PRO A 379 5.29 11.10 -7.33
N GLY A 380 4.31 10.87 -8.21
CA GLY A 380 4.14 11.64 -9.45
C GLY A 380 5.14 11.33 -10.57
N THR A 381 6.03 10.33 -10.40
CA THR A 381 7.04 9.99 -11.41
C THR A 381 6.90 8.56 -11.94
N LEU A 382 6.99 8.40 -13.27
CA LEU A 382 7.20 7.10 -13.92
C LEU A 382 8.71 6.87 -14.04
N SER A 383 9.35 6.47 -12.93
CA SER A 383 10.80 6.29 -12.86
C SER A 383 11.22 4.82 -12.78
N HIS A 384 12.37 4.52 -13.39
CA HIS A 384 13.06 3.24 -13.21
C HIS A 384 13.62 3.04 -11.80
N THR A 385 13.54 4.05 -10.93
CA THR A 385 14.06 4.02 -9.55
C THR A 385 13.00 3.77 -8.48
N ASN A 386 11.71 3.80 -8.82
CA ASN A 386 10.63 3.56 -7.86
C ASN A 386 10.47 2.06 -7.61
N TRP A 387 10.23 1.69 -6.35
CA TRP A 387 9.94 0.32 -5.88
C TRP A 387 11.05 -0.71 -6.11
N ILE A 388 12.25 -0.28 -6.50
CA ILE A 388 13.43 -1.16 -6.66
C ILE A 388 14.35 -1.17 -5.44
N TYR A 389 14.08 -0.33 -4.42
CA TYR A 389 14.86 -0.31 -3.19
C TYR A 389 14.93 -1.71 -2.57
N ARG A 390 16.11 -2.07 -2.08
CA ARG A 390 16.36 -3.29 -1.34
C ARG A 390 17.11 -2.92 -0.07
N VAL A 391 16.61 -3.36 1.08
CA VAL A 391 17.35 -3.30 2.34
C VAL A 391 18.68 -4.02 2.13
N ARG A 392 19.79 -3.30 2.32
CA ARG A 392 21.14 -3.80 2.01
C ARG A 392 21.56 -5.00 2.87
N PRO A 393 21.52 -4.89 4.21
CA PRO A 393 21.93 -6.01 5.04
C PRO A 393 20.92 -7.14 4.94
N SER A 394 21.43 -8.36 4.91
CA SER A 394 20.66 -9.58 5.12
C SER A 394 20.05 -9.61 6.53
N ILE A 395 19.07 -10.50 6.73
CA ILE A 395 18.45 -10.67 8.05
C ILE A 395 19.49 -11.18 9.05
N GLU A 396 20.41 -12.05 8.61
CA GLU A 396 21.51 -12.59 9.41
C GLU A 396 22.49 -11.49 9.83
N GLU A 397 22.88 -10.61 8.90
CA GLU A 397 23.73 -9.44 9.21
C GLU A 397 23.03 -8.50 10.19
N LEU A 398 21.74 -8.18 9.98
CA LEU A 398 20.98 -7.34 10.91
C LEU A 398 20.90 -7.96 12.31
N SER A 399 20.59 -9.25 12.39
CA SER A 399 20.45 -9.96 13.67
C SER A 399 21.74 -9.99 14.49
N SER A 400 22.90 -9.97 13.83
CA SER A 400 24.22 -10.01 14.47
C SER A 400 24.90 -8.64 14.61
N HIS A 401 24.32 -7.56 14.07
CA HIS A 401 24.92 -6.23 14.09
C HIS A 401 24.80 -5.56 15.47
N GLU A 402 25.82 -5.73 16.32
CA GLU A 402 25.82 -5.29 17.73
C GLU A 402 25.43 -3.82 17.93
N ARG A 403 26.04 -2.89 17.17
CA ARG A 403 25.78 -1.46 17.30
C ARG A 403 24.32 -1.09 16.97
N PHE A 404 23.77 -1.74 15.94
CA PHE A 404 22.39 -1.48 15.51
C PHE A 404 21.43 -1.99 16.58
N ASN A 405 21.62 -3.22 17.03
CA ASN A 405 20.81 -3.83 18.08
C ASN A 405 20.91 -3.08 19.41
N HIS A 406 22.06 -2.48 19.74
CA HIS A 406 22.20 -1.59 20.88
C HIS A 406 21.33 -0.34 20.74
N TYR A 407 21.41 0.37 19.61
CA TYR A 407 20.57 1.55 19.37
C TYR A 407 19.07 1.24 19.38
N ILE A 408 18.64 0.11 18.80
CA ILE A 408 17.24 -0.30 18.83
C ILE A 408 16.75 -0.49 20.27
N LYS A 409 17.55 -1.13 21.15
CA LYS A 409 17.22 -1.30 22.57
C LYS A 409 17.13 0.01 23.36
N GLU A 410 17.86 1.04 22.94
CA GLU A 410 17.80 2.35 23.59
C GLU A 410 16.63 3.21 23.08
N ILE A 411 16.18 2.98 21.85
CA ILE A 411 15.11 3.76 21.22
C ILE A 411 13.74 3.20 21.56
N LEU A 412 13.58 1.87 21.44
CA LEU A 412 12.31 1.20 21.65
C LEU A 412 12.02 1.04 23.15
N PRO A 413 10.75 1.22 23.59
CA PRO A 413 10.35 1.16 24.98
C PRO A 413 10.42 -0.24 25.61
#